data_AF-A0A4Q1TKY9-F1
#
_entry.id   AF-A0A4Q1TKY9-F1
#
_cell.length_a   1.000
_cell.length_b   1.000
_cell.length_c   1.000
_cell.angle_alpha   90.00
_cell.angle_beta   90.00
_cell.angle_gamma   90.00
#
_symmetry.space_group_name_H-M   'P 1'
#
loop_
_entity.id
_entity.type
_entity.pdbx_description
1 polymer ?
#
loop_
_entity_poly.entity_id
_entity_poly.type
_entity_poly.pdbx_seq_one_letter_code
_entity_poly.pdbx_strand_id
1 'polypeptide(L)'
;MQYLRIALTIYLMLMCSQAFAEKRVALVIGNSAYQHVPKLPNPKNDAGDMAAKLRDLGFVVVVGNDLDLAGVRRTIRDFVDKLDGADMALFYYAGHGLQVNGENYIAPVDAKLLSYIDLEFEAVPMNLILSAMERTTRVNLVFLDACRDNPLAVNLARSMGTRSASVGRGLARVGSGIGSLIAFATQPGNIALDGVGRNSPFTAALLRHLGKPGRDITRELIDVRLDVLKETNGRQVPWDNSSLTGEVVLRSPEKLDPATAAETGIKDNAAELTFWDTIKASTDRDVFDAYLHQYPNGVFVLLAKAKIRIIERTATEQAAAKAEAAANATAQQPAQASSDQPTVEQQLVAIAPLSTDATTTPDVKEPDRDLVRSIQKELNRVGCRAGSEDGLWGAGSRRALDQFVKRSKVELAALEPSGDVLQRLRTQKARICPLVCAKTQRERDGRCVEIKAPARSMPQNAITPPTDTRKKTFGNCPADAQVAARETFSRGTGRGRTVRTATHSCGRGFICRRAARGIPWDCNWS
;
A
#
# COMPACT_ATOMS: atom_id res chain seq x y z
N MET A 1 33.78 53.84 29.95
CA MET A 1 33.42 52.50 30.48
C MET A 1 31.92 52.21 30.40
N GLN A 2 31.04 53.10 30.88
CA GLN A 2 29.60 52.86 30.94
C GLN A 2 28.91 52.83 29.57
N TYR A 3 29.25 53.76 28.68
CA TYR A 3 28.75 53.79 27.31
C TYR A 3 29.21 52.59 26.46
N LEU A 4 30.41 52.05 26.73
CA LEU A 4 30.93 50.85 26.06
C LEU A 4 30.18 49.58 26.50
N ARG A 5 29.81 49.49 27.78
CA ARG A 5 29.00 48.38 28.31
C ARG A 5 27.57 48.40 27.78
N ILE A 6 26.99 49.59 27.63
CA ILE A 6 25.64 49.78 27.05
C ILE A 6 25.65 49.43 25.55
N ALA A 7 26.67 49.89 24.80
CA ALA A 7 26.80 49.56 23.39
C ALA A 7 27.01 48.05 23.16
N LEU A 8 27.80 47.39 24.01
CA LEU A 8 28.05 45.95 23.93
C LEU A 8 26.80 45.13 24.29
N THR A 9 25.98 45.57 25.25
CA THR A 9 24.71 44.89 25.61
C THR A 9 23.64 45.07 24.54
N ILE A 10 23.54 46.25 23.92
CA ILE A 10 22.65 46.49 22.78
C ILE A 10 23.09 45.63 21.58
N TYR A 11 24.39 45.57 21.29
CA TYR A 11 24.92 44.71 20.22
C TYR A 11 24.67 43.22 20.48
N LEU A 12 24.80 42.76 21.73
CA LEU A 12 24.50 41.37 22.10
C LEU A 12 23.00 41.04 22.02
N MET A 13 22.11 41.99 22.35
CA MET A 13 20.65 41.83 22.17
C MET A 13 20.25 41.80 20.69
N LEU A 14 20.88 42.62 19.84
CA LEU A 14 20.65 42.62 18.40
C LEU A 14 21.15 41.33 17.71
N MET A 15 22.25 40.75 18.20
CA MET A 15 22.78 39.48 17.68
C MET A 15 21.99 38.24 18.13
N CYS A 16 21.28 38.32 19.26
CA CYS A 16 20.43 37.22 19.77
C CYS A 16 19.02 37.20 19.13
N SER A 17 18.71 38.16 18.26
CA SER A 17 17.37 38.34 17.66
C SER A 17 17.19 37.62 16.32
N GLN A 18 18.19 36.87 15.83
CA GLN A 18 17.97 35.96 14.71
C GLN A 18 17.22 34.73 15.22
N ALA A 19 15.91 34.88 15.43
CA ALA A 19 15.01 33.75 15.44
C ALA A 19 15.20 33.03 14.09
N PHE A 20 15.85 31.86 14.11
CA PHE A 20 15.94 31.01 12.93
C PHE A 20 14.51 30.72 12.47
N ALA A 21 14.10 31.32 11.35
CA ALA A 21 12.81 31.07 10.75
C ALA A 21 12.75 29.58 10.39
N GLU A 22 11.80 28.86 10.99
CA GLU A 22 11.59 27.43 10.75
C GLU A 22 11.49 27.18 9.23
N LYS A 23 12.39 26.37 8.68
CA LYS A 23 12.41 26.12 7.24
C LYS A 23 11.39 25.02 6.91
N ARG A 24 10.33 25.39 6.19
CA ARG A 24 9.22 24.49 5.82
C ARG A 24 9.23 24.24 4.32
N VAL A 25 9.17 22.97 3.89
CA VAL A 25 9.20 22.60 2.46
C VAL A 25 8.05 21.67 2.16
N ALA A 26 7.36 21.90 1.02
CA ALA A 26 6.25 21.06 0.61
C ALA A 26 6.40 20.54 -0.83
N LEU A 27 5.99 19.30 -1.07
CA LEU A 27 5.73 18.73 -2.38
C LEU A 27 4.24 18.58 -2.57
N VAL A 28 3.70 19.14 -3.65
CA VAL A 28 2.27 19.09 -3.99
C VAL A 28 2.13 18.57 -5.41
N ILE A 29 1.52 17.40 -5.57
CA ILE A 29 1.30 16.79 -6.89
C ILE A 29 -0.20 16.59 -7.13
N GLY A 30 -0.71 17.06 -8.27
CA GLY A 30 -2.08 16.85 -8.72
C GLY A 30 -2.14 16.27 -10.13
N ASN A 31 -2.60 15.02 -10.26
CA ASN A 31 -2.73 14.35 -11.55
C ASN A 31 -4.21 14.15 -11.92
N SER A 32 -4.64 14.81 -13.01
CA SER A 32 -6.00 14.82 -13.54
C SER A 32 -6.07 14.20 -14.94
N ALA A 33 -5.14 14.55 -15.83
CA ALA A 33 -5.21 14.33 -17.26
C ALA A 33 -4.63 12.96 -17.71
N TYR A 34 -5.10 11.87 -17.11
CA TYR A 34 -4.66 10.52 -17.44
C TYR A 34 -4.91 10.15 -18.92
N GLN A 35 -3.93 9.48 -19.53
CA GLN A 35 -3.93 9.12 -20.96
C GLN A 35 -4.60 7.76 -21.23
N HIS A 36 -4.55 6.84 -20.25
CA HIS A 36 -4.98 5.45 -20.41
C HIS A 36 -6.17 5.04 -19.53
N VAL A 37 -6.65 5.96 -18.69
CA VAL A 37 -7.83 5.80 -17.82
C VAL A 37 -8.64 7.09 -17.79
N PRO A 38 -9.90 7.07 -17.34
CA PRO A 38 -10.72 8.27 -17.22
C PRO A 38 -10.01 9.38 -16.43
N LYS A 39 -10.22 10.62 -16.87
CA LYS A 39 -9.64 11.80 -16.24
C LYS A 39 -10.33 12.08 -14.90
N LEU A 40 -9.57 12.60 -13.94
CA LEU A 40 -10.10 13.05 -12.66
C LEU A 40 -10.34 14.58 -12.70
N PRO A 41 -11.53 15.06 -12.30
CA PRO A 41 -11.90 16.47 -12.50
C PRO A 41 -11.25 17.43 -11.51
N ASN A 42 -10.98 17.00 -10.27
CA ASN A 42 -10.53 17.88 -9.18
C ASN A 42 -9.03 17.89 -8.86
N PRO A 43 -8.16 16.88 -9.15
CA PRO A 43 -6.81 16.86 -8.59
C PRO A 43 -5.93 18.07 -8.94
N LYS A 44 -6.08 18.62 -10.14
CA LYS A 44 -5.40 19.86 -10.55
C LYS A 44 -5.86 21.09 -9.74
N ASN A 45 -7.15 21.19 -9.43
CA ASN A 45 -7.68 22.27 -8.59
C ASN A 45 -7.22 22.07 -7.14
N ASP A 46 -7.35 20.83 -6.65
CA ASP A 46 -6.96 20.42 -5.31
C ASP A 46 -5.48 20.77 -5.04
N ALA A 47 -4.57 20.40 -5.94
CA ALA A 47 -3.15 20.71 -5.85
C ALA A 47 -2.86 22.22 -5.95
N GLY A 48 -3.55 22.94 -6.84
CA GLY A 48 -3.37 24.39 -6.99
C GLY A 48 -3.76 25.16 -5.72
N ASP A 49 -4.95 24.86 -5.18
CA ASP A 49 -5.50 25.52 -4.00
C ASP A 49 -4.70 25.12 -2.74
N MET A 50 -4.27 23.85 -2.63
CA MET A 50 -3.37 23.39 -1.54
C MET A 50 -2.00 24.07 -1.60
N ALA A 51 -1.40 24.20 -2.78
CA ALA A 51 -0.13 24.88 -2.94
C ALA A 51 -0.23 26.36 -2.52
N ALA A 52 -1.33 27.04 -2.85
CA ALA A 52 -1.57 28.41 -2.40
C ALA A 52 -1.67 28.49 -0.87
N LYS A 53 -2.44 27.60 -0.25
CA LYS A 53 -2.60 27.51 1.20
C LYS A 53 -1.28 27.26 1.92
N LEU A 54 -0.45 26.35 1.41
CA LEU A 54 0.84 26.03 2.02
C LEU A 54 1.86 27.17 1.90
N ARG A 55 1.86 27.91 0.79
CA ARG A 55 2.68 29.13 0.66
C ARG A 55 2.28 30.18 1.70
N ASP A 56 0.97 30.38 1.92
CA ASP A 56 0.45 31.27 2.97
C ASP A 56 0.85 30.81 4.40
N LEU A 57 1.08 29.52 4.59
CA LEU A 57 1.60 28.94 5.84
C LEU A 57 3.14 28.94 5.93
N GLY A 58 3.83 29.61 5.00
CA GLY A 58 5.28 29.78 5.01
C GLY A 58 6.08 28.62 4.42
N PHE A 59 5.45 27.70 3.69
CA PHE A 59 6.16 26.62 3.02
C PHE A 59 6.79 27.09 1.70
N VAL A 60 8.01 26.60 1.43
CA VAL A 60 8.59 26.56 0.09
C VAL A 60 7.96 25.39 -0.67
N VAL A 61 7.07 25.68 -1.61
CA VAL A 61 6.26 24.64 -2.28
C VAL A 61 6.79 24.29 -3.67
N VAL A 62 7.13 23.02 -3.87
CA VAL A 62 7.36 22.38 -5.17
C VAL A 62 6.03 21.81 -5.68
N VAL A 63 5.58 22.26 -6.85
CA VAL A 63 4.28 21.86 -7.41
C VAL A 63 4.46 21.09 -8.71
N GLY A 64 3.70 20.02 -8.88
CA GLY A 64 3.60 19.24 -10.11
C GLY A 64 2.15 18.99 -10.50
N ASN A 65 1.79 19.32 -11.75
CA ASN A 65 0.44 19.06 -12.26
C ASN A 65 0.51 18.21 -13.52
N ASP A 66 -0.35 17.19 -13.59
CA ASP A 66 -0.47 16.28 -14.73
C ASP A 66 0.88 15.71 -15.19
N LEU A 67 1.66 15.23 -14.21
CA LEU A 67 3.03 14.78 -14.45
C LEU A 67 3.08 13.38 -15.06
N ASP A 68 3.88 13.25 -16.13
CA ASP A 68 4.33 11.96 -16.63
C ASP A 68 5.36 11.32 -15.68
N LEU A 69 5.75 10.07 -15.93
CA LEU A 69 6.67 9.34 -15.05
C LEU A 69 8.00 10.09 -14.84
N ALA A 70 8.56 10.65 -15.92
CA ALA A 70 9.80 11.41 -15.87
C ALA A 70 9.63 12.70 -15.05
N GLY A 71 8.49 13.36 -15.20
CA GLY A 71 8.07 14.54 -14.47
C GLY A 71 7.96 14.26 -12.98
N VAL A 72 7.23 13.21 -12.57
CA VAL A 72 7.12 12.82 -11.16
C VAL A 72 8.50 12.60 -10.55
N ARG A 73 9.38 11.84 -11.21
CA ARG A 73 10.75 11.59 -10.73
C ARG A 73 11.58 12.87 -10.62
N ARG A 74 11.45 13.80 -11.56
CA ARG A 74 12.15 15.09 -11.53
C ARG A 74 11.64 15.96 -10.38
N THR A 75 10.34 16.09 -10.23
CA THR A 75 9.71 16.89 -9.16
C THR A 75 10.04 16.34 -7.77
N ILE A 76 10.10 15.02 -7.60
CA ILE A 76 10.57 14.40 -6.35
C ILE A 76 12.03 14.78 -6.07
N ARG A 77 12.91 14.71 -7.07
CA ARG A 77 14.32 15.13 -6.91
C ARG A 77 14.40 16.61 -6.50
N ASP A 78 13.68 17.48 -7.19
CA ASP A 78 13.66 18.92 -6.89
C ASP A 78 13.12 19.22 -5.48
N PHE A 79 12.24 18.38 -4.95
CA PHE A 79 11.78 18.44 -3.57
C PHE A 79 12.84 17.97 -2.58
N VAL A 80 13.45 16.80 -2.84
CA VAL A 80 14.52 16.24 -2.01
C VAL A 80 15.69 17.22 -1.87
N ASP A 81 16.09 17.88 -2.96
CA ASP A 81 17.18 18.87 -2.94
C ASP A 81 16.85 20.09 -2.05
N LYS A 82 15.56 20.38 -1.82
CA LYS A 82 15.12 21.49 -0.95
C LYS A 82 14.95 21.07 0.51
N LEU A 83 14.86 19.77 0.80
CA LEU A 83 14.70 19.25 2.16
C LEU A 83 15.91 19.53 3.05
N ASP A 84 17.10 19.75 2.47
CA ASP A 84 18.32 20.00 3.25
C ASP A 84 18.13 21.19 4.22
N GLY A 85 18.37 20.96 5.51
CA GLY A 85 18.15 21.94 6.58
C GLY A 85 16.69 22.35 6.82
N ALA A 86 15.70 21.63 6.29
CA ALA A 86 14.29 21.86 6.61
C ALA A 86 13.92 21.27 7.98
N ASP A 87 13.09 21.98 8.74
CA ASP A 87 12.53 21.51 10.00
C ASP A 87 11.29 20.64 9.78
N MET A 88 10.48 21.03 8.79
CA MET A 88 9.21 20.42 8.46
C MET A 88 9.09 20.16 6.97
N ALA A 89 8.70 18.94 6.62
CA ALA A 89 8.37 18.55 5.27
C ALA A 89 6.87 18.21 5.18
N LEU A 90 6.24 18.60 4.07
CA LEU A 90 4.87 18.20 3.75
C LEU A 90 4.79 17.58 2.37
N PHE A 91 4.14 16.43 2.23
CA PHE A 91 3.82 15.83 0.94
C PHE A 91 2.31 15.74 0.76
N TYR A 92 1.80 16.38 -0.28
CA TYR A 92 0.41 16.31 -0.70
C TYR A 92 0.30 15.66 -2.09
N TYR A 93 -0.60 14.69 -2.22
CA TYR A 93 -0.90 14.05 -3.50
C TYR A 93 -2.39 13.91 -3.75
N ALA A 94 -2.85 14.35 -4.92
CA ALA A 94 -4.17 14.09 -5.45
C ALA A 94 -4.10 13.38 -6.80
N GLY A 95 -4.82 12.28 -6.96
CA GLY A 95 -4.85 11.51 -8.20
C GLY A 95 -5.14 10.02 -8.00
N HIS A 96 -4.87 9.20 -9.01
CA HIS A 96 -4.90 7.75 -8.87
C HIS A 96 -3.70 7.25 -8.05
N GLY A 97 -3.99 6.46 -7.03
CA GLY A 97 -2.99 5.77 -6.21
C GLY A 97 -3.32 4.29 -6.14
N LEU A 98 -2.28 3.45 -6.11
CA LEU A 98 -2.41 1.99 -6.14
C LEU A 98 -1.85 1.39 -4.87
N GLN A 99 -2.54 0.38 -4.33
CA GLN A 99 -1.99 -0.51 -3.32
C GLN A 99 -1.68 -1.88 -3.92
N VAL A 100 -0.43 -2.30 -3.82
CA VAL A 100 0.00 -3.66 -4.22
C VAL A 100 0.88 -4.23 -3.13
N ASN A 101 0.53 -5.42 -2.61
CA ASN A 101 1.28 -6.10 -1.53
C ASN A 101 1.50 -5.26 -0.25
N GLY A 102 0.60 -4.32 0.04
CA GLY A 102 0.74 -3.43 1.20
C GLY A 102 1.59 -2.18 0.96
N GLU A 103 2.07 -1.97 -0.27
CA GLU A 103 2.81 -0.77 -0.66
C GLU A 103 1.96 0.17 -1.51
N ASN A 104 2.18 1.48 -1.33
CA ASN A 104 1.45 2.55 -2.00
C ASN A 104 2.26 3.14 -3.14
N TYR A 105 1.62 3.32 -4.29
CA TYR A 105 2.24 3.86 -5.51
C TYR A 105 1.45 5.06 -6.04
N ILE A 106 2.17 6.06 -6.54
CA ILE A 106 1.67 7.17 -7.34
C ILE A 106 1.57 6.69 -8.79
N ALA A 107 0.43 6.95 -9.43
CA ALA A 107 0.25 6.77 -10.87
C ALA A 107 0.47 8.10 -11.61
N PRO A 108 1.55 8.22 -12.41
CA PRO A 108 1.71 9.26 -13.43
C PRO A 108 0.57 9.30 -14.45
N VAL A 109 0.41 10.42 -15.17
CA VAL A 109 -0.69 10.56 -16.14
C VAL A 109 -0.55 9.67 -17.37
N ASP A 110 0.67 9.28 -17.71
CA ASP A 110 1.02 8.36 -18.81
C ASP A 110 1.07 6.88 -18.37
N ALA A 111 0.80 6.58 -17.10
CA ALA A 111 0.96 5.23 -16.56
C ALA A 111 0.09 4.20 -17.29
N LYS A 112 0.73 3.13 -17.78
CA LYS A 112 0.07 2.03 -18.49
C LYS A 112 0.29 0.68 -17.81
N LEU A 113 -0.54 0.37 -16.83
CA LEU A 113 -0.44 -0.87 -16.06
C LEU A 113 -1.21 -2.03 -16.72
N LEU A 114 -0.53 -2.82 -17.56
CA LEU A 114 -1.08 -4.03 -18.18
C LEU A 114 -0.71 -5.31 -17.44
N SER A 115 0.34 -5.27 -16.60
CA SER A 115 0.91 -6.41 -15.91
C SER A 115 1.57 -6.00 -14.59
N TYR A 116 1.86 -6.97 -13.71
CA TYR A 116 2.58 -6.72 -12.45
C TYR A 116 3.94 -6.06 -12.66
N ILE A 117 4.66 -6.47 -13.70
CA ILE A 117 6.00 -5.93 -13.97
C ILE A 117 5.93 -4.45 -14.37
N ASP A 118 4.85 -4.01 -15.02
CA ASP A 118 4.67 -2.62 -15.39
C ASP A 118 4.58 -1.70 -14.16
N LEU A 119 4.18 -2.21 -12.99
CA LEU A 119 4.13 -1.41 -11.76
C LEU A 119 5.49 -0.82 -11.39
N GLU A 120 6.57 -1.58 -11.60
CA GLU A 120 7.94 -1.13 -11.28
C GLU A 120 8.46 -0.08 -12.28
N PHE A 121 7.94 -0.11 -13.51
CA PHE A 121 8.41 0.76 -14.59
C PHE A 121 7.55 2.00 -14.77
N GLU A 122 6.24 1.91 -14.55
CA GLU A 122 5.24 2.92 -14.91
C GLU A 122 4.67 3.67 -13.68
N ALA A 123 4.95 3.20 -12.46
CA ALA A 123 4.49 3.85 -11.22
C ALA A 123 5.66 4.23 -10.30
N VAL A 124 5.38 5.09 -9.32
CA VAL A 124 6.40 5.56 -8.37
C VAL A 124 6.01 5.16 -6.95
N PRO A 125 6.85 4.41 -6.21
CA PRO A 125 6.54 4.03 -4.83
C PRO A 125 6.53 5.28 -3.93
N MET A 126 5.44 5.50 -3.18
CA MET A 126 5.32 6.63 -2.25
C MET A 126 6.36 6.56 -1.13
N ASN A 127 6.81 5.35 -0.77
CA ASN A 127 7.83 5.14 0.25
C ASN A 127 9.15 5.85 -0.08
N LEU A 128 9.46 6.09 -1.35
CA LEU A 128 10.63 6.86 -1.77
C LEU A 128 10.59 8.29 -1.21
N ILE A 129 9.42 8.92 -1.25
CA ILE A 129 9.21 10.30 -0.77
C ILE A 129 9.23 10.31 0.76
N LEU A 130 8.49 9.40 1.38
CA LEU A 130 8.40 9.27 2.84
C LEU A 130 9.77 9.06 3.48
N SER A 131 10.54 8.11 2.96
CA SER A 131 11.88 7.81 3.45
C SER A 131 12.84 9.01 3.29
N ALA A 132 12.66 9.85 2.25
CA ALA A 132 13.48 11.04 2.07
C ALA A 132 13.13 12.15 3.08
N MET A 133 11.84 12.33 3.36
CA MET A 133 11.36 13.25 4.41
C MET A 133 11.87 12.80 5.79
N GLU A 134 11.61 11.55 6.18
CA GLU A 134 11.95 11.01 7.50
C GLU A 134 13.44 11.03 7.83
N ARG A 135 14.32 10.97 6.82
CA ARG A 135 15.77 11.08 7.03
C ARG A 135 16.27 12.50 7.25
N THR A 136 15.51 13.50 6.79
CA THR A 136 16.02 14.87 6.66
C THR A 136 15.31 15.83 7.60
N THR A 137 14.01 15.61 7.86
CA THR A 137 13.16 16.55 8.58
C THR A 137 12.57 15.93 9.84
N ARG A 138 12.36 16.77 10.86
CA ARG A 138 11.89 16.36 12.19
C ARG A 138 10.39 16.11 12.22
N VAL A 139 9.64 16.91 11.44
CA VAL A 139 8.19 16.80 11.30
C VAL A 139 7.85 16.51 9.85
N ASN A 140 7.14 15.40 9.62
CA ASN A 140 6.76 14.92 8.29
C ASN A 140 5.24 14.83 8.20
N LEU A 141 4.61 15.69 7.40
CA LEU A 141 3.16 15.69 7.19
C LEU A 141 2.84 15.15 5.81
N VAL A 142 1.94 14.18 5.71
CA VAL A 142 1.60 13.54 4.44
C VAL A 142 0.09 13.49 4.27
N PHE A 143 -0.41 14.05 3.19
CA PHE A 143 -1.84 14.13 2.87
C PHE A 143 -2.13 13.49 1.52
N LEU A 144 -2.87 12.39 1.53
CA LEU A 144 -3.12 11.56 0.36
C LEU A 144 -4.60 11.60 -0.03
N ASP A 145 -4.90 12.42 -1.04
CA ASP A 145 -6.18 12.48 -1.74
C ASP A 145 -6.19 11.55 -2.97
N ALA A 146 -5.81 10.32 -2.71
CA ALA A 146 -5.85 9.21 -3.65
C ALA A 146 -6.76 8.11 -3.07
N CYS A 147 -6.83 6.93 -3.71
CA CYS A 147 -7.84 5.88 -3.45
C CYS A 147 -9.18 6.07 -4.16
N ARG A 148 -9.23 6.71 -5.33
CA ARG A 148 -10.46 6.74 -6.12
C ARG A 148 -10.71 5.37 -6.77
N ASP A 149 -11.90 5.17 -7.34
CA ASP A 149 -12.11 4.00 -8.20
C ASP A 149 -10.96 3.99 -9.23
N ASN A 150 -10.16 2.92 -9.21
CA ASN A 150 -8.87 2.91 -9.85
C ASN A 150 -8.85 1.86 -10.97
N PRO A 151 -9.17 2.26 -12.21
CA PRO A 151 -9.17 1.34 -13.35
C PRO A 151 -7.79 0.71 -13.60
N LEU A 152 -6.70 1.38 -13.21
CA LEU A 152 -5.35 0.80 -13.29
C LEU A 152 -5.21 -0.40 -12.35
N ALA A 153 -5.82 -0.35 -11.15
CA ALA A 153 -5.85 -1.47 -10.21
C ALA A 153 -6.64 -2.66 -10.78
N VAL A 154 -7.75 -2.39 -11.48
CA VAL A 154 -8.58 -3.42 -12.13
C VAL A 154 -7.83 -4.08 -13.30
N ASN A 155 -7.15 -3.30 -14.13
CA ASN A 155 -6.32 -3.83 -15.22
C ASN A 155 -5.20 -4.72 -14.68
N LEU A 156 -4.53 -4.24 -13.63
CA LEU A 156 -3.47 -4.96 -12.95
C LEU A 156 -3.98 -6.28 -12.35
N ALA A 157 -5.09 -6.25 -11.61
CA ALA A 157 -5.68 -7.46 -11.00
C ALA A 157 -6.08 -8.52 -12.05
N ARG A 158 -6.61 -8.12 -13.21
CA ARG A 158 -6.93 -9.04 -14.31
C ARG A 158 -5.70 -9.73 -14.89
N SER A 159 -4.56 -9.05 -14.91
CA SER A 159 -3.31 -9.58 -15.47
C SER A 159 -2.58 -10.58 -14.55
N MET A 160 -2.82 -10.52 -13.23
CA MET A 160 -2.03 -11.24 -12.22
C MET A 160 -2.52 -12.66 -11.92
N GLY A 161 -3.72 -13.04 -12.38
CA GLY A 161 -4.31 -14.35 -12.11
C GLY A 161 -4.55 -14.63 -10.62
N THR A 162 -5.08 -15.81 -10.27
CA THR A 162 -5.54 -16.12 -8.90
C THR A 162 -4.44 -16.44 -7.88
N ARG A 163 -3.15 -16.30 -8.21
CA ARG A 163 -2.04 -16.89 -7.42
C ARG A 163 -0.90 -15.95 -7.05
N SER A 164 -0.95 -14.65 -7.34
CA SER A 164 0.18 -13.76 -7.05
C SER A 164 -0.29 -12.34 -6.72
N ALA A 165 0.13 -11.87 -5.54
CA ALA A 165 0.02 -10.50 -5.03
C ALA A 165 -1.40 -9.89 -4.94
N SER A 166 -1.77 -9.38 -3.76
CA SER A 166 -3.08 -8.75 -3.55
C SER A 166 -3.04 -7.28 -4.00
N VAL A 167 -3.87 -6.93 -4.98
CA VAL A 167 -4.19 -5.53 -5.30
C VAL A 167 -5.31 -5.07 -4.37
N GLY A 168 -5.01 -4.09 -3.52
CA GLY A 168 -5.96 -3.57 -2.54
C GLY A 168 -6.96 -2.61 -3.18
N ARG A 169 -8.16 -2.51 -2.59
CA ARG A 169 -9.05 -1.36 -2.83
C ARG A 169 -8.53 -0.17 -2.02
N GLY A 170 -8.24 0.94 -2.68
CA GLY A 170 -7.66 2.13 -2.03
C GLY A 170 -6.17 1.98 -1.70
N LEU A 171 -5.71 2.69 -0.65
CA LEU A 171 -4.31 2.70 -0.21
C LEU A 171 -4.11 1.84 1.04
N ALA A 172 -2.91 1.27 1.16
CA ALA A 172 -2.43 0.61 2.37
C ALA A 172 -2.24 1.61 3.51
N ARG A 173 -2.42 1.12 4.74
CA ARG A 173 -1.86 1.79 5.91
C ARG A 173 -0.33 1.79 5.77
N VAL A 174 0.27 2.98 5.87
CA VAL A 174 1.73 3.13 5.93
C VAL A 174 2.13 3.27 7.39
N GLY A 175 3.20 2.58 7.80
CA GLY A 175 3.83 2.81 9.10
C GLY A 175 4.42 4.22 9.13
N SER A 176 4.23 4.95 10.23
CA SER A 176 4.83 6.27 10.43
C SER A 176 6.19 6.11 11.11
N GLY A 177 7.25 6.65 10.52
CA GLY A 177 8.48 6.92 11.25
C GLY A 177 8.25 7.91 12.39
N ILE A 178 9.18 7.97 13.34
CA ILE A 178 9.12 8.95 14.43
C ILE A 178 9.04 10.36 13.83
N GLY A 179 8.09 11.17 14.28
CA GLY A 179 7.86 12.52 13.75
C GLY A 179 7.02 12.59 12.48
N SER A 180 6.38 11.49 12.06
CA SER A 180 5.53 11.45 10.88
C SER A 180 4.03 11.41 11.21
N LEU A 181 3.23 12.17 10.46
CA LEU A 181 1.78 12.08 10.39
C LEU A 181 1.35 11.86 8.95
N ILE A 182 0.56 10.82 8.71
CA ILE A 182 0.03 10.48 7.39
C ILE A 182 -1.50 10.47 7.47
N ALA A 183 -2.17 11.34 6.73
CA ALA A 183 -3.62 11.35 6.58
C ALA A 183 -4.03 10.99 5.15
N PHE A 184 -5.05 10.14 5.05
CA PHE A 184 -5.67 9.62 3.85
C PHE A 184 -7.08 10.19 3.72
N ALA A 185 -7.50 10.48 2.50
CA ALA A 185 -8.86 10.97 2.22
C ALA A 185 -9.97 10.01 2.67
N THR A 186 -9.67 8.71 2.78
CA THR A 186 -10.61 7.68 3.23
C THR A 186 -9.91 6.58 4.03
N GLN A 187 -10.69 5.72 4.68
CA GLN A 187 -10.19 4.56 5.44
C GLN A 187 -9.55 3.51 4.51
N PRO A 188 -8.56 2.73 4.99
CA PRO A 188 -8.00 1.61 4.23
C PRO A 188 -9.09 0.68 3.69
N GLY A 189 -8.93 0.19 2.46
CA GLY A 189 -9.93 -0.67 1.82
C GLY A 189 -11.12 0.07 1.18
N ASN A 190 -11.26 1.38 1.41
CA ASN A 190 -12.37 2.18 0.90
C ASN A 190 -11.92 3.15 -0.21
N ILE A 191 -12.91 3.72 -0.90
CA ILE A 191 -12.71 4.64 -2.01
C ILE A 191 -13.00 6.09 -1.57
N ALA A 192 -12.15 7.03 -1.99
CA ALA A 192 -12.37 8.46 -1.82
C ALA A 192 -13.31 8.99 -2.92
N LEU A 193 -14.24 9.85 -2.56
CA LEU A 193 -15.21 10.43 -3.48
C LEU A 193 -14.65 11.68 -4.17
N ASP A 194 -15.03 11.89 -5.43
CA ASP A 194 -14.67 13.09 -6.17
C ASP A 194 -15.39 14.35 -5.63
N GLY A 195 -16.53 14.17 -4.95
CA GLY A 195 -17.40 15.26 -4.52
C GLY A 195 -18.21 15.88 -5.65
N VAL A 196 -18.94 16.95 -5.34
CA VAL A 196 -19.76 17.71 -6.31
C VAL A 196 -19.19 19.11 -6.58
N GLY A 197 -18.17 19.51 -5.82
CA GLY A 197 -17.56 20.83 -5.88
C GLY A 197 -16.34 20.89 -6.79
N ARG A 198 -15.66 22.05 -6.74
CA ARG A 198 -14.38 22.30 -7.43
C ARG A 198 -13.25 21.39 -6.95
N ASN A 199 -13.21 21.16 -5.64
CA ASN A 199 -12.22 20.37 -4.93
C ASN A 199 -12.86 19.09 -4.38
N SER A 200 -12.05 18.07 -4.10
CA SER A 200 -12.54 16.88 -3.40
C SER A 200 -13.07 17.25 -1.99
N PRO A 201 -13.96 16.45 -1.38
CA PRO A 201 -14.42 16.70 -0.01
C PRO A 201 -13.26 16.77 0.99
N PHE A 202 -12.23 15.93 0.82
CA PHE A 202 -11.07 15.89 1.71
C PHE A 202 -10.22 17.15 1.57
N THR A 203 -9.93 17.56 0.34
CA THR A 203 -9.12 18.75 0.09
C THR A 203 -9.87 20.03 0.44
N ALA A 204 -11.16 20.11 0.13
CA ALA A 204 -12.01 21.22 0.55
C ALA A 204 -12.01 21.40 2.07
N ALA A 205 -12.10 20.29 2.82
CA ALA A 205 -12.01 20.31 4.28
C ALA A 205 -10.60 20.71 4.77
N LEU A 206 -9.53 20.13 4.21
CA LEU A 206 -8.16 20.53 4.56
C LEU A 206 -7.95 22.04 4.37
N LEU A 207 -8.38 22.62 3.25
CA LEU A 207 -8.21 24.06 2.97
C LEU A 207 -8.90 24.94 4.02
N ARG A 208 -10.05 24.52 4.56
CA ARG A 208 -10.78 25.24 5.62
C ARG A 208 -10.09 25.16 6.98
N HIS A 209 -9.47 24.04 7.31
CA HIS A 209 -9.02 23.75 8.67
C HIS A 209 -7.52 23.87 8.88
N LEU A 210 -6.70 23.72 7.83
CA LEU A 210 -5.25 23.70 7.94
C LEU A 210 -4.70 25.08 8.35
N GLY A 211 -3.87 25.11 9.39
CA GLY A 211 -3.24 26.33 9.91
C GLY A 211 -4.20 27.34 10.52
N LYS A 212 -5.20 26.84 11.26
CA LYS A 212 -5.96 27.65 12.22
C LYS A 212 -4.99 28.17 13.30
N PRO A 213 -5.00 29.48 13.63
CA PRO A 213 -4.06 30.04 14.59
C PRO A 213 -4.05 29.28 15.93
N GLY A 214 -2.85 28.90 16.38
CA GLY A 214 -2.63 28.24 17.67
C GLY A 214 -3.18 26.82 17.79
N ARG A 215 -3.64 26.20 16.70
CA ARG A 215 -4.25 24.86 16.74
C ARG A 215 -3.25 23.79 16.29
N ASP A 216 -3.19 22.71 17.06
CA ASP A 216 -2.45 21.50 16.70
C ASP A 216 -3.05 20.79 15.47
N ILE A 217 -2.17 20.27 14.60
CA ILE A 217 -2.54 19.59 13.36
C ILE A 217 -3.47 18.40 13.58
N THR A 218 -3.32 17.65 14.66
CA THR A 218 -4.17 16.51 14.98
C THR A 218 -5.59 16.98 15.23
N ARG A 219 -5.75 18.14 15.86
CA ARG A 219 -7.07 18.75 16.06
C ARG A 219 -7.67 19.29 14.77
N GLU A 220 -6.86 19.89 13.90
CA GLU A 220 -7.31 20.30 12.57
C GLU A 220 -7.83 19.10 11.78
N LEU A 221 -7.14 17.96 11.82
CA LEU A 221 -7.56 16.74 11.11
C LEU A 221 -8.83 16.10 11.67
N ILE A 222 -9.14 16.31 12.95
CA ILE A 222 -10.45 15.95 13.50
C ILE A 222 -11.54 16.78 12.84
N ASP A 223 -11.37 18.11 12.77
CA ASP A 223 -12.33 18.98 12.11
C ASP A 223 -12.50 18.60 10.63
N VAL A 224 -11.39 18.31 9.93
CA VAL A 224 -11.40 17.81 8.53
C VAL A 224 -12.25 16.55 8.41
N ARG A 225 -12.08 15.58 9.31
CA ARG A 225 -12.84 14.33 9.29
C ARG A 225 -14.33 14.57 9.52
N LEU A 226 -14.70 15.46 10.44
CA LEU A 226 -16.08 15.82 10.71
C LEU A 226 -16.75 16.45 9.49
N ASP A 227 -16.05 17.36 8.82
CA ASP A 227 -16.52 18.02 7.60
C ASP A 227 -16.73 17.03 6.45
N VAL A 228 -15.77 16.14 6.21
CA VAL A 228 -15.90 15.12 5.14
C VAL A 228 -17.04 14.15 5.44
N LEU A 229 -17.19 13.71 6.70
CA LEU A 229 -18.31 12.86 7.10
C LEU A 229 -19.65 13.53 6.85
N LYS A 230 -19.78 14.81 7.19
CA LYS A 230 -20.99 15.59 6.97
C LYS A 230 -21.28 15.74 5.48
N GLU A 231 -20.29 16.18 4.70
CA GLU A 231 -20.44 16.45 3.26
C GLU A 231 -20.75 15.18 2.47
N THR A 232 -20.18 14.04 2.87
CA THR A 232 -20.37 12.77 2.18
C THR A 232 -21.50 11.91 2.75
N ASN A 233 -22.29 12.43 3.70
CA ASN A 233 -23.34 11.69 4.40
C ASN A 233 -22.83 10.37 5.02
N GLY A 234 -21.61 10.39 5.56
CA GLY A 234 -20.96 9.23 6.17
C GLY A 234 -20.37 8.22 5.18
N ARG A 235 -20.38 8.49 3.87
CA ARG A 235 -19.85 7.56 2.86
C ARG A 235 -18.32 7.54 2.80
N GLN A 236 -17.67 8.61 3.23
CA GLN A 236 -16.22 8.73 3.28
C GLN A 236 -15.79 9.17 4.67
N VAL A 237 -14.74 8.54 5.18
CA VAL A 237 -14.18 8.88 6.49
C VAL A 237 -12.66 9.01 6.34
N PRO A 238 -12.11 10.23 6.43
CA PRO A 238 -10.66 10.41 6.42
C PRO A 238 -9.98 9.61 7.52
N TRP A 239 -8.78 9.14 7.26
CA TRP A 239 -8.03 8.25 8.15
C TRP A 239 -6.64 8.79 8.38
N ASP A 240 -6.10 8.72 9.59
CA ASP A 240 -4.73 9.15 9.88
C ASP A 240 -3.95 8.13 10.70
N ASN A 241 -2.63 8.14 10.53
CA ASN A 241 -1.65 7.45 11.35
C ASN A 241 -0.61 8.48 11.79
N SER A 242 -0.38 8.60 13.10
CA SER A 242 0.51 9.59 13.67
C SER A 242 1.54 8.93 14.57
N SER A 243 2.78 9.39 14.44
CA SER A 243 3.88 9.15 15.36
C SER A 243 4.60 10.47 15.67
N LEU A 244 3.86 11.58 15.64
CA LEU A 244 4.32 12.88 16.12
C LEU A 244 4.64 12.77 17.63
N THR A 245 5.76 13.36 18.03
CA THR A 245 6.23 13.33 19.43
C THR A 245 5.90 14.60 20.20
N GLY A 246 5.18 15.53 19.57
CA GLY A 246 4.79 16.81 20.14
C GLY A 246 3.76 17.51 19.26
N GLU A 247 3.22 18.60 19.77
CA GLU A 247 2.26 19.42 19.04
C GLU A 247 2.91 20.06 17.80
N VAL A 248 2.17 20.07 16.70
CA VAL A 248 2.57 20.70 15.44
C VAL A 248 1.54 21.76 15.09
N VAL A 249 1.91 23.02 15.30
CA VAL A 249 1.06 24.18 15.02
C VAL A 249 1.56 24.87 13.76
N LEU A 250 0.76 24.83 12.69
CA LEU A 250 1.16 25.40 11.39
C LEU A 250 1.08 26.94 11.36
N ARG A 251 0.26 27.55 12.21
CA ARG A 251 0.17 29.00 12.35
C ARG A 251 0.16 29.36 13.82
N SER A 252 1.11 30.20 14.25
CA SER A 252 1.16 30.69 15.63
C SER A 252 -0.17 31.34 16.04
N PRO A 253 -0.55 31.28 17.33
CA PRO A 253 -1.73 31.98 17.81
C PRO A 253 -1.61 33.47 17.47
N GLU A 254 -2.67 34.04 16.94
CA GLU A 254 -2.79 35.48 16.80
C GLU A 254 -2.67 36.10 18.20
N LYS A 255 -1.92 37.20 18.35
CA LYS A 255 -1.81 37.88 19.65
C LYS A 255 -3.21 38.34 20.07
N LEU A 256 -3.88 37.54 20.89
CA LEU A 256 -5.13 37.92 21.53
C LEU A 256 -4.82 38.91 22.65
N ASP A 257 -5.65 39.95 22.76
CA ASP A 257 -5.65 40.84 23.92
C ASP A 257 -5.85 40.00 25.20
N PRO A 258 -5.13 40.29 26.30
CA PRO A 258 -5.14 39.48 27.51
C PRO A 258 -6.53 39.24 28.13
N ALA A 259 -7.53 40.05 27.77
CA ALA A 259 -8.90 39.94 28.25
C ALA A 259 -9.68 38.77 27.65
N THR A 260 -9.32 38.28 26.46
CA THR A 260 -10.03 37.18 25.76
C THR A 260 -9.42 35.81 26.03
N ALA A 261 -8.21 35.76 26.60
CA ALA A 261 -7.51 34.51 26.93
C ALA A 261 -8.18 33.73 28.07
N ALA A 262 -8.98 34.39 28.91
CA ALA A 262 -9.67 33.76 30.05
C ALA A 262 -10.93 32.95 29.65
N GLU A 263 -11.46 33.11 28.43
CA GLU A 263 -12.71 32.44 28.00
C GLU A 263 -12.50 31.28 27.02
N THR A 264 -11.31 31.09 26.45
CA THR A 264 -11.12 30.05 25.40
C THR A 264 -10.87 28.65 25.92
N GLY A 265 -10.89 28.43 27.25
CA GLY A 265 -11.01 27.13 27.91
C GLY A 265 -10.58 25.95 27.05
N ILE A 266 -9.30 25.92 26.67
CA ILE A 266 -8.74 24.82 25.88
C ILE A 266 -8.77 23.63 26.83
N LYS A 267 -9.85 22.84 26.76
CA LYS A 267 -9.90 21.55 27.44
C LYS A 267 -8.78 20.71 26.83
N ASP A 268 -7.77 20.47 27.64
CA ASP A 268 -6.74 19.49 27.37
C ASP A 268 -7.42 18.14 27.13
N ASN A 269 -7.55 17.78 25.86
CA ASN A 269 -8.19 16.55 25.42
C ASN A 269 -7.13 15.49 25.07
N ALA A 270 -5.88 15.63 25.56
CA ALA A 270 -4.80 14.68 25.27
C ALA A 270 -5.20 13.24 25.65
N ALA A 271 -5.91 13.07 26.77
CA ALA A 271 -6.42 11.77 27.20
C ALA A 271 -7.49 11.20 26.25
N GLU A 272 -8.42 12.03 25.78
CA GLU A 272 -9.45 11.62 24.83
C GLU A 272 -8.86 11.28 23.46
N LEU A 273 -7.87 12.06 23.00
CA LEU A 273 -7.13 11.82 21.76
C LEU A 273 -6.37 10.49 21.82
N THR A 274 -5.68 10.22 22.92
CA THR A 274 -4.95 8.97 23.13
C THR A 274 -5.89 7.77 23.13
N PHE A 275 -7.07 7.90 23.76
CA PHE A 275 -8.11 6.87 23.71
C PHE A 275 -8.57 6.62 22.28
N TRP A 276 -8.91 7.70 21.56
CA TRP A 276 -9.35 7.62 20.17
C TRP A 276 -8.32 6.96 19.27
N ASP A 277 -7.04 7.31 19.41
CA ASP A 277 -5.94 6.74 18.63
C ASP A 277 -5.77 5.24 18.83
N THR A 278 -6.10 4.75 20.02
CA THR A 278 -6.07 3.33 20.35
C THR A 278 -7.19 2.56 19.65
N ILE A 279 -8.41 3.12 19.64
CA ILE A 279 -9.60 2.40 19.15
C ILE A 279 -9.90 2.64 17.68
N LYS A 280 -9.41 3.74 17.07
CA LYS A 280 -9.89 4.20 15.75
C LYS A 280 -9.81 3.11 14.68
N ALA A 281 -8.81 2.22 14.80
CA ALA A 281 -8.49 1.19 13.81
C ALA A 281 -9.24 -0.13 14.04
N SER A 282 -9.97 -0.23 15.15
CA SER A 282 -10.76 -1.40 15.49
C SER A 282 -11.93 -1.58 14.52
N THR A 283 -12.30 -2.84 14.30
CA THR A 283 -13.53 -3.26 13.64
C THR A 283 -14.56 -3.79 14.63
N ASP A 284 -14.27 -3.73 15.92
CA ASP A 284 -15.17 -4.10 17.00
C ASP A 284 -16.10 -2.93 17.35
N ARG A 285 -17.41 -3.20 17.45
CA ARG A 285 -18.42 -2.21 17.80
C ARG A 285 -18.29 -1.78 19.27
N ASP A 286 -17.93 -2.71 20.14
CA ASP A 286 -17.99 -2.53 21.60
C ASP A 286 -16.96 -1.51 22.09
N VAL A 287 -15.80 -1.41 21.42
CA VAL A 287 -14.78 -0.40 21.76
C VAL A 287 -15.23 1.02 21.43
N PHE A 288 -16.08 1.20 20.41
CA PHE A 288 -16.67 2.51 20.08
C PHE A 288 -17.83 2.84 21.01
N ASP A 289 -18.63 1.86 21.41
CA ASP A 289 -19.64 2.03 22.45
C ASP A 289 -18.99 2.43 23.78
N ALA A 290 -17.88 1.78 24.19
CA ALA A 290 -17.12 2.15 25.38
C ALA A 290 -16.63 3.60 25.34
N TYR A 291 -16.13 4.05 24.18
CA TYR A 291 -15.78 5.47 23.98
C TYR A 291 -16.98 6.40 24.16
N LEU A 292 -18.14 6.06 23.59
CA LEU A 292 -19.36 6.87 23.70
C LEU A 292 -19.89 6.95 25.14
N HIS A 293 -19.69 5.90 25.94
CA HIS A 293 -20.03 5.90 27.37
C HIS A 293 -19.05 6.75 28.18
N GLN A 294 -17.74 6.64 27.93
CA GLN A 294 -16.71 7.38 28.65
C GLN A 294 -16.70 8.88 28.29
N TYR A 295 -17.00 9.22 27.04
CA TYR A 295 -16.98 10.58 26.51
C TYR A 295 -18.31 10.92 25.81
N PRO A 296 -19.44 11.03 26.54
CA PRO A 296 -20.76 11.24 25.94
C PRO A 296 -20.90 12.59 25.20
N ASN A 297 -20.12 13.59 25.62
CA ASN A 297 -19.97 14.89 24.96
C ASN A 297 -18.56 15.08 24.38
N GLY A 298 -17.88 13.96 24.11
CA GLY A 298 -16.54 13.93 23.53
C GLY A 298 -16.50 14.48 22.11
N VAL A 299 -15.30 14.87 21.70
CA VAL A 299 -15.04 15.44 20.39
C VAL A 299 -15.23 14.41 19.28
N PHE A 300 -14.91 13.15 19.56
CA PHE A 300 -15.02 12.04 18.59
C PHE A 300 -16.39 11.34 18.64
N VAL A 301 -17.40 11.85 19.35
CA VAL A 301 -18.75 11.23 19.44
C VAL A 301 -19.36 11.01 18.06
N LEU A 302 -19.29 12.00 17.16
CA LEU A 302 -19.79 11.88 15.80
C LEU A 302 -19.02 10.82 15.00
N LEU A 303 -17.72 10.69 15.26
CA LEU A 303 -16.82 9.75 14.58
C LEU A 303 -17.07 8.31 15.04
N ALA A 304 -17.21 8.10 16.35
CA ALA A 304 -17.53 6.80 16.92
C ALA A 304 -18.89 6.30 16.40
N LYS A 305 -19.93 7.16 16.38
CA LYS A 305 -21.22 6.82 15.79
C LYS A 305 -21.13 6.48 14.29
N ALA A 306 -20.29 7.19 13.53
CA ALA A 306 -20.08 6.89 12.12
C ALA A 306 -19.36 5.53 11.92
N LYS A 307 -18.38 5.21 12.76
CA LYS A 307 -17.68 3.91 12.74
C LYS A 307 -18.62 2.74 13.02
N ILE A 308 -19.49 2.87 14.02
CA ILE A 308 -20.51 1.85 14.34
C ILE A 308 -21.39 1.56 13.12
N ARG A 309 -21.90 2.60 12.44
CA ARG A 309 -22.71 2.43 11.22
C ARG A 309 -21.95 1.71 10.09
N ILE A 310 -20.66 1.99 9.93
CA ILE A 310 -19.82 1.33 8.90
C ILE A 310 -19.63 -0.15 9.23
N ILE A 311 -19.37 -0.48 10.51
CA ILE A 311 -19.22 -1.86 10.98
C ILE A 311 -20.52 -2.63 10.74
N GLU A 312 -21.66 -2.06 11.12
CA GLU A 312 -22.98 -2.65 10.93
C GLU A 312 -23.29 -2.90 9.44
N ARG A 313 -23.07 -1.90 8.58
CA ARG A 313 -23.26 -2.06 7.13
C ARG A 313 -22.35 -3.15 6.55
N THR A 314 -21.09 -3.18 6.96
CA THR A 314 -20.12 -4.18 6.48
C THR A 314 -20.55 -5.59 6.91
N ALA A 315 -21.05 -5.75 8.15
CA ALA A 315 -21.59 -7.02 8.63
C ALA A 315 -22.84 -7.45 7.83
N THR A 316 -23.73 -6.52 7.50
CA THR A 316 -24.92 -6.79 6.66
C THR A 316 -24.52 -7.20 5.24
N GLU A 317 -23.60 -6.48 4.60
CA GLU A 317 -23.10 -6.80 3.25
C GLU A 317 -22.41 -8.17 3.21
N GLN A 318 -21.62 -8.52 4.24
CA GLN A 318 -20.99 -9.83 4.35
C GLN A 318 -22.01 -10.95 4.59
N ALA A 319 -23.06 -10.70 5.37
CA ALA A 319 -24.14 -11.65 5.58
C ALA A 319 -24.94 -11.88 4.29
N ALA A 320 -25.23 -10.81 3.53
CA ALA A 320 -25.90 -10.89 2.23
C ALA A 320 -25.05 -11.67 1.21
N ALA A 321 -23.75 -11.38 1.11
CA ALA A 321 -22.85 -12.09 0.20
C ALA A 321 -22.70 -13.58 0.56
N LYS A 322 -22.70 -13.92 1.86
CA LYS A 322 -22.71 -15.32 2.33
C LYS A 322 -24.03 -16.02 2.00
N ALA A 323 -25.16 -15.34 2.16
CA ALA A 323 -26.48 -15.87 1.81
C ALA A 323 -26.62 -16.10 0.30
N GLU A 324 -26.11 -15.19 -0.52
CA GLU A 324 -26.12 -15.32 -1.99
C GLU A 324 -25.18 -16.43 -2.47
N ALA A 325 -24.00 -16.59 -1.84
CA ALA A 325 -23.11 -17.71 -2.09
C ALA A 325 -23.73 -19.06 -1.69
N ALA A 326 -24.47 -19.11 -0.57
CA ALA A 326 -25.19 -20.31 -0.12
C ALA A 326 -26.39 -20.64 -1.03
N ALA A 327 -27.10 -19.63 -1.54
CA ALA A 327 -28.20 -19.81 -2.49
C ALA A 327 -27.69 -20.35 -3.84
N ASN A 328 -26.57 -19.85 -4.35
CA ASN A 328 -25.95 -20.35 -5.58
C ASN A 328 -25.35 -21.77 -5.44
N ALA A 329 -24.91 -22.15 -4.25
CA ALA A 329 -24.47 -23.52 -3.97
C ALA A 329 -25.63 -24.52 -3.95
N THR A 330 -26.81 -24.10 -3.47
CA THR A 330 -28.01 -24.95 -3.38
C THR A 330 -28.68 -25.17 -4.74
N ALA A 331 -28.51 -24.26 -5.70
CA ALA A 331 -29.12 -24.35 -7.04
C ALA A 331 -28.43 -25.35 -8.00
N GLN A 332 -27.31 -25.98 -7.60
CA GLN A 332 -26.53 -26.90 -8.45
C GLN A 332 -26.60 -28.38 -8.05
N GLN A 333 -27.51 -28.77 -7.15
CA GLN A 333 -27.60 -30.16 -6.68
C GLN A 333 -28.86 -30.87 -7.21
N PRO A 334 -28.75 -31.97 -7.97
CA PRO A 334 -29.91 -32.74 -8.41
C PRO A 334 -30.56 -33.48 -7.23
N ALA A 335 -31.89 -33.44 -7.20
CA ALA A 335 -32.71 -34.11 -6.20
C ALA A 335 -32.57 -35.65 -6.26
N GLN A 336 -32.32 -36.27 -5.11
CA GLN A 336 -32.66 -37.67 -4.85
C GLN A 336 -33.41 -37.76 -3.52
N ALA A 337 -34.55 -38.46 -3.58
CA ALA A 337 -35.55 -38.62 -2.53
C ALA A 337 -35.44 -39.98 -1.83
N SER A 338 -35.77 -40.03 -0.54
CA SER A 338 -36.40 -41.13 0.23
C SER A 338 -36.25 -40.80 1.74
N SER A 339 -37.28 -40.37 2.47
CA SER A 339 -38.43 -41.10 3.06
C SER A 339 -38.20 -41.56 4.51
N ASP A 340 -39.20 -41.21 5.34
CA ASP A 340 -39.64 -41.76 6.63
C ASP A 340 -39.08 -41.26 7.98
N GLN A 341 -40.05 -40.79 8.79
CA GLN A 341 -40.06 -40.31 10.18
C GLN A 341 -40.37 -41.48 11.18
N PRO A 342 -40.73 -41.25 12.47
CA PRO A 342 -40.08 -40.54 13.58
C PRO A 342 -40.11 -41.37 14.91
N THR A 343 -39.45 -40.91 15.98
CA THR A 343 -39.92 -41.13 17.38
C THR A 343 -39.43 -40.05 18.35
N VAL A 344 -40.24 -39.84 19.40
CA VAL A 344 -40.27 -38.76 20.40
C VAL A 344 -39.77 -39.29 21.77
N GLU A 345 -39.54 -38.37 22.72
CA GLU A 345 -39.31 -38.51 24.19
C GLU A 345 -37.84 -38.40 24.64
N GLN A 346 -37.42 -37.68 25.70
CA GLN A 346 -37.99 -37.09 26.93
C GLN A 346 -37.00 -35.97 27.39
N GLN A 347 -37.34 -34.76 27.85
CA GLN A 347 -38.06 -34.28 29.05
C GLN A 347 -37.13 -33.63 30.10
N LEU A 348 -37.38 -32.32 30.32
CA LEU A 348 -37.22 -31.41 31.49
C LEU A 348 -36.26 -31.76 32.65
N VAL A 349 -35.48 -30.76 33.12
CA VAL A 349 -35.67 -30.05 34.43
C VAL A 349 -35.05 -28.64 34.36
N ALA A 350 -35.76 -27.65 34.91
CA ALA A 350 -35.33 -26.27 35.14
C ALA A 350 -35.07 -26.02 36.64
N ILE A 351 -34.04 -25.23 37.01
CA ILE A 351 -34.01 -24.41 38.24
C ILE A 351 -33.13 -23.16 38.00
N ALA A 352 -33.68 -21.98 38.31
CA ALA A 352 -32.99 -20.71 38.54
C ALA A 352 -33.26 -20.28 40.01
N PRO A 353 -32.78 -19.14 40.56
CA PRO A 353 -31.55 -18.34 40.39
C PRO A 353 -30.85 -18.07 41.75
N LEU A 354 -29.70 -17.34 41.80
CA LEU A 354 -29.36 -16.28 42.78
C LEU A 354 -27.86 -15.88 42.78
N SER A 355 -27.63 -14.63 42.36
CA SER A 355 -26.78 -13.54 42.89
C SER A 355 -25.38 -13.76 43.50
N THR A 356 -24.45 -12.95 42.95
CA THR A 356 -23.38 -12.11 43.57
C THR A 356 -22.32 -12.76 44.47
N ASP A 357 -21.06 -12.77 44.03
CA ASP A 357 -20.10 -11.74 44.46
C ASP A 357 -18.75 -11.79 43.70
N ALA A 358 -18.07 -10.63 43.71
CA ALA A 358 -16.63 -10.40 43.62
C ALA A 358 -15.87 -10.65 42.29
N THR A 359 -15.56 -9.53 41.63
CA THR A 359 -14.20 -9.08 41.26
C THR A 359 -13.22 -10.12 40.75
N THR A 360 -13.05 -10.19 39.42
CA THR A 360 -11.71 -10.11 38.80
C THR A 360 -11.86 -9.80 37.31
N THR A 361 -11.30 -8.65 36.91
CA THR A 361 -10.99 -8.33 35.51
C THR A 361 -10.08 -9.42 34.92
N PRO A 362 -10.41 -10.03 33.76
CA PRO A 362 -9.39 -10.74 32.99
C PRO A 362 -8.54 -9.69 32.26
N ASP A 363 -7.39 -9.40 32.87
CA ASP A 363 -6.23 -8.77 32.26
C ASP A 363 -5.94 -9.42 30.89
N VAL A 364 -6.16 -8.68 29.79
CA VAL A 364 -5.77 -9.12 28.45
C VAL A 364 -4.25 -8.98 28.34
N LYS A 365 -3.54 -9.98 28.85
CA LYS A 365 -2.11 -10.13 28.66
C LYS A 365 -1.81 -10.25 27.16
N GLU A 366 -0.91 -9.41 26.66
CA GLU A 366 -0.25 -9.65 25.37
C GLU A 366 0.25 -11.11 25.32
N PRO A 367 0.11 -11.81 24.17
CA PRO A 367 0.53 -13.19 24.08
C PRO A 367 2.02 -13.30 24.38
N ASP A 368 2.35 -14.15 25.37
CA ASP A 368 3.71 -14.38 25.84
C ASP A 368 4.67 -14.60 24.65
N ARG A 369 5.72 -13.78 24.57
CA ARG A 369 6.67 -13.81 23.45
C ARG A 369 7.36 -15.18 23.33
N ASP A 370 7.50 -15.90 24.43
CA ASP A 370 8.07 -17.25 24.43
C ASP A 370 7.08 -18.29 23.89
N LEU A 371 5.79 -18.11 24.13
CA LEU A 371 4.73 -18.91 23.50
C LEU A 371 4.71 -18.68 21.98
N VAL A 372 4.78 -17.42 21.56
CA VAL A 372 4.81 -17.04 20.13
C VAL A 372 6.03 -17.65 19.44
N ARG A 373 7.22 -17.52 20.04
CA ARG A 373 8.45 -18.11 19.51
C ARG A 373 8.34 -19.63 19.40
N SER A 374 7.78 -20.28 20.42
CA SER A 374 7.56 -21.73 20.43
C SER A 374 6.63 -22.18 19.30
N ILE A 375 5.56 -21.43 19.03
CA ILE A 375 4.64 -21.71 17.93
C ILE A 375 5.31 -21.51 16.57
N GLN A 376 6.06 -20.41 16.39
CA GLN A 376 6.82 -20.14 15.16
C GLN A 376 7.82 -21.26 14.86
N LYS A 377 8.54 -21.73 15.90
CA LYS A 377 9.49 -22.85 15.79
C LYS A 377 8.81 -24.14 15.36
N GLU A 378 7.68 -24.49 15.97
CA GLU A 378 6.94 -25.70 15.61
C GLU A 378 6.32 -25.61 14.20
N LEU A 379 5.82 -24.43 13.79
CA LEU A 379 5.33 -24.18 12.44
C LEU A 379 6.44 -24.34 11.39
N ASN A 380 7.65 -23.87 11.69
CA ASN A 380 8.82 -24.08 10.85
C ASN A 380 9.22 -25.56 10.78
N ARG A 381 9.18 -26.29 11.91
CA ARG A 381 9.45 -27.73 11.98
C ARG A 381 8.51 -28.55 11.10
N VAL A 382 7.20 -28.24 11.11
CA VAL A 382 6.20 -28.93 10.25
C VAL A 382 6.20 -28.41 8.80
N GLY A 383 7.10 -27.47 8.47
CA GLY A 383 7.38 -27.02 7.11
C GLY A 383 6.54 -25.84 6.63
N CYS A 384 5.71 -25.22 7.47
CA CYS A 384 4.74 -24.19 7.09
C CYS A 384 5.32 -22.76 7.05
N ARG A 385 6.65 -22.61 7.23
CA ARG A 385 7.44 -21.37 7.06
C ARG A 385 6.82 -20.13 7.72
N ALA A 386 6.87 -20.08 9.05
CA ALA A 386 6.43 -18.93 9.85
C ALA A 386 7.37 -17.71 9.78
N GLY A 387 8.58 -17.88 9.22
CA GLY A 387 9.61 -16.83 9.20
C GLY A 387 10.59 -16.96 10.37
N SER A 388 11.16 -15.84 10.81
CA SER A 388 12.02 -15.75 12.00
C SER A 388 11.26 -16.13 13.28
N GLU A 389 11.93 -16.83 14.20
CA GLU A 389 11.43 -17.19 15.53
C GLU A 389 11.59 -16.00 16.51
N ASP A 390 11.10 -14.85 16.10
CA ASP A 390 11.30 -13.54 16.74
C ASP A 390 10.30 -13.25 17.88
N GLY A 391 9.29 -14.09 18.06
CA GLY A 391 8.26 -13.90 19.09
C GLY A 391 7.28 -12.78 18.76
N LEU A 392 7.19 -12.34 17.49
CA LEU A 392 6.21 -11.37 17.00
C LEU A 392 5.13 -12.07 16.17
N TRP A 393 3.86 -11.99 16.60
CA TRP A 393 2.76 -12.64 15.88
C TRP A 393 2.25 -11.82 14.69
N GLY A 394 3.05 -11.82 13.61
CA GLY A 394 2.78 -11.09 12.37
C GLY A 394 2.06 -11.90 11.29
N ALA A 395 1.86 -11.28 10.13
CA ALA A 395 1.20 -11.91 8.98
C ALA A 395 1.91 -13.17 8.48
N GLY A 396 3.24 -13.28 8.63
CA GLY A 396 4.00 -14.49 8.30
C GLY A 396 3.58 -15.69 9.13
N SER A 397 3.52 -15.52 10.45
CA SER A 397 3.14 -16.58 11.39
C SER A 397 1.66 -16.95 11.27
N ARG A 398 0.76 -15.98 11.05
CA ARG A 398 -0.67 -16.24 10.78
C ARG A 398 -0.88 -17.04 9.49
N ARG A 399 -0.15 -16.71 8.41
CA ARG A 399 -0.20 -17.48 7.16
C ARG A 399 0.33 -18.90 7.34
N ALA A 400 1.41 -19.07 8.11
CA ALA A 400 1.96 -20.40 8.39
C ALA A 400 0.97 -21.25 9.20
N LEU A 401 0.29 -20.66 10.18
CA LEU A 401 -0.74 -21.34 10.97
C LEU A 401 -1.98 -21.69 10.13
N ASP A 402 -2.43 -20.78 9.26
CA ASP A 402 -3.53 -21.03 8.32
C ASP A 402 -3.20 -22.20 7.36
N GLN A 403 -1.98 -22.24 6.82
CA GLN A 403 -1.53 -23.34 5.98
C GLN A 403 -1.47 -24.67 6.73
N PHE A 404 -1.05 -24.64 8.00
CA PHE A 404 -1.07 -25.80 8.86
C PHE A 404 -2.49 -26.33 9.05
N VAL A 405 -3.43 -25.48 9.50
CA VAL A 405 -4.86 -25.80 9.72
C VAL A 405 -5.49 -26.44 8.49
N LYS A 406 -5.31 -25.82 7.32
CA LYS A 406 -5.87 -26.29 6.05
C LYS A 406 -5.37 -27.67 5.63
N ARG A 407 -4.17 -28.06 6.06
CA ARG A 407 -3.49 -29.28 5.62
C ARG A 407 -3.54 -30.40 6.64
N SER A 408 -3.51 -30.07 7.92
CA SER A 408 -3.64 -31.04 9.02
C SER A 408 -5.10 -31.42 9.32
N LYS A 409 -6.07 -30.71 8.70
CA LYS A 409 -7.52 -30.87 8.95
C LYS A 409 -7.90 -30.64 10.43
N VAL A 410 -7.10 -29.85 11.13
CA VAL A 410 -7.32 -29.49 12.53
C VAL A 410 -8.10 -28.19 12.58
N GLU A 411 -9.24 -28.16 13.26
CA GLU A 411 -10.00 -26.93 13.48
C GLU A 411 -9.42 -26.14 14.65
N LEU A 412 -9.24 -24.83 14.44
CA LEU A 412 -8.84 -23.87 15.46
C LEU A 412 -9.89 -22.77 15.52
N ALA A 413 -10.21 -22.30 16.73
CA ALA A 413 -11.17 -21.23 16.95
C ALA A 413 -10.72 -19.88 16.35
N ALA A 414 -9.40 -19.64 16.30
CA ALA A 414 -8.81 -18.44 15.72
C ALA A 414 -7.37 -18.72 15.24
N LEU A 415 -6.86 -17.87 14.34
CA LEU A 415 -5.46 -17.89 13.87
C LEU A 415 -4.52 -17.09 14.80
N GLU A 416 -4.76 -17.21 16.10
CA GLU A 416 -4.06 -16.47 17.17
C GLU A 416 -3.21 -17.43 18.02
N PRO A 417 -2.12 -16.94 18.64
CA PRO A 417 -1.18 -17.78 19.35
C PRO A 417 -1.79 -18.21 20.69
N SER A 418 -1.88 -19.52 20.92
CA SER A 418 -2.41 -20.08 22.17
C SER A 418 -1.70 -21.38 22.56
N GLY A 419 -1.82 -21.78 23.83
CA GLY A 419 -1.26 -23.05 24.30
C GLY A 419 -1.83 -24.27 23.56
N ASP A 420 -3.10 -24.24 23.20
CA ASP A 420 -3.76 -25.28 22.40
C ASP A 420 -3.14 -25.41 21.00
N VAL A 421 -2.86 -24.27 20.34
CA VAL A 421 -2.16 -24.25 19.06
C VAL A 421 -0.79 -24.90 19.16
N LEU A 422 0.00 -24.53 20.17
CA LEU A 422 1.33 -25.09 20.37
C LEU A 422 1.28 -26.61 20.60
N GLN A 423 0.33 -27.08 21.40
CA GLN A 423 0.18 -28.51 21.69
C GLN A 423 -0.23 -29.29 20.43
N ARG A 424 -1.16 -28.77 19.63
CA ARG A 424 -1.57 -29.39 18.36
C ARG A 424 -0.43 -29.47 17.35
N LEU A 425 0.43 -28.45 17.30
CA LEU A 425 1.62 -28.46 16.44
C LEU A 425 2.65 -29.50 16.90
N ARG A 426 2.88 -29.63 18.22
CA ARG A 426 3.81 -30.62 18.80
C ARG A 426 3.39 -32.07 18.55
N THR A 427 2.09 -32.34 18.48
CA THR A 427 1.54 -33.68 18.20
C THR A 427 1.88 -34.16 16.78
N GLN A 428 2.23 -33.25 15.86
CA GLN A 428 2.54 -33.62 14.48
C GLN A 428 3.98 -34.08 14.34
N LYS A 429 4.16 -35.37 14.06
CA LYS A 429 5.48 -36.03 13.92
C LYS A 429 6.09 -35.88 12.53
N ALA A 430 5.28 -35.62 11.51
CA ALA A 430 5.71 -35.49 10.12
C ALA A 430 5.58 -34.06 9.61
N ARG A 431 6.26 -33.77 8.50
CA ARG A 431 6.12 -32.50 7.78
C ARG A 431 4.72 -32.42 7.13
N ILE A 432 4.01 -31.33 7.39
CA ILE A 432 2.62 -31.11 6.92
C ILE A 432 2.59 -30.23 5.67
N CYS A 433 3.46 -29.22 5.62
CA CYS A 433 3.51 -28.27 4.51
C CYS A 433 4.58 -28.65 3.47
N PRO A 434 4.24 -28.67 2.16
CA PRO A 434 5.15 -29.12 1.10
C PRO A 434 6.34 -28.16 0.88
N LEU A 435 7.41 -28.66 0.25
CA LEU A 435 8.56 -27.82 -0.11
C LEU A 435 8.20 -26.89 -1.28
N VAL A 436 8.36 -25.59 -1.06
CA VAL A 436 8.28 -24.61 -2.16
C VAL A 436 9.67 -24.42 -2.76
N CYS A 437 9.89 -25.04 -3.91
CA CYS A 437 11.13 -24.93 -4.69
C CYS A 437 11.13 -23.70 -5.62
N ALA A 438 12.31 -23.20 -5.97
CA ALA A 438 12.46 -22.11 -6.94
C ALA A 438 11.95 -22.55 -8.33
N LYS A 439 11.58 -21.59 -9.20
CA LYS A 439 10.99 -21.89 -10.54
C LYS A 439 11.83 -22.83 -11.42
N THR A 440 13.14 -22.93 -11.19
CA THR A 440 14.07 -23.79 -11.94
C THR A 440 14.29 -25.17 -11.28
N GLN A 441 13.60 -25.45 -10.18
CA GLN A 441 13.77 -26.64 -9.35
C GLN A 441 12.43 -27.33 -9.13
N ARG A 442 12.45 -28.65 -8.99
CA ARG A 442 11.31 -29.47 -8.61
C ARG A 442 11.62 -30.22 -7.31
N GLU A 443 10.61 -30.47 -6.50
CA GLU A 443 10.76 -31.30 -5.31
C GLU A 443 10.99 -32.76 -5.72
N ARG A 444 12.03 -33.39 -5.18
CA ARG A 444 12.31 -34.82 -5.29
C ARG A 444 12.86 -35.32 -3.95
N ASP A 445 12.23 -36.33 -3.37
CA ASP A 445 12.64 -36.97 -2.10
C ASP A 445 12.87 -35.98 -0.94
N GLY A 446 11.99 -34.97 -0.83
CA GLY A 446 12.07 -33.96 0.23
C GLY A 446 13.21 -32.93 0.05
N ARG A 447 13.75 -32.76 -1.17
CA ARG A 447 14.71 -31.71 -1.52
C ARG A 447 14.36 -31.06 -2.86
N CYS A 448 14.73 -29.79 -3.02
CA CYS A 448 14.58 -29.09 -4.29
C CYS A 448 15.77 -29.41 -5.20
N VAL A 449 15.51 -30.04 -6.35
CA VAL A 449 16.51 -30.43 -7.35
C VAL A 449 16.24 -29.73 -8.67
N GLU A 450 17.29 -29.34 -9.40
CA GLU A 450 17.12 -28.61 -10.68
C GLU A 450 16.40 -29.44 -11.76
N ILE A 451 15.57 -28.75 -12.54
CA ILE A 451 14.89 -29.32 -13.70
C ILE A 451 15.87 -29.29 -14.88
N LYS A 452 16.66 -30.36 -15.08
CA LYS A 452 17.43 -30.55 -16.32
C LYS A 452 16.47 -30.62 -17.52
N ALA A 453 16.52 -29.62 -18.40
CA ALA A 453 15.75 -29.62 -19.63
C ALA A 453 16.31 -30.67 -20.63
N PRO A 454 15.46 -31.47 -21.32
CA PRO A 454 15.92 -32.25 -22.46
C PRO A 454 16.23 -31.33 -23.65
N ALA A 455 17.28 -31.66 -24.42
CA ALA A 455 17.72 -30.90 -25.58
C ALA A 455 16.59 -30.75 -26.60
N ARG A 456 16.23 -29.51 -26.95
CA ARG A 456 15.29 -29.21 -28.05
C ARG A 456 15.97 -29.50 -29.38
N SER A 457 15.34 -30.32 -30.23
CA SER A 457 15.67 -30.42 -31.64
C SER A 457 15.28 -29.12 -32.36
N MET A 458 16.22 -28.56 -33.12
CA MET A 458 16.02 -27.34 -33.92
C MET A 458 15.09 -27.62 -35.11
N PRO A 459 14.21 -26.68 -35.52
CA PRO A 459 13.35 -26.85 -36.69
C PRO A 459 14.18 -26.84 -38.00
N GLN A 460 13.88 -27.78 -38.91
CA GLN A 460 14.60 -28.07 -40.16
C GLN A 460 14.69 -26.91 -41.19
N ASN A 461 14.08 -25.74 -40.90
CA ASN A 461 14.03 -24.60 -41.81
C ASN A 461 14.67 -23.32 -41.23
N ALA A 462 15.51 -23.45 -40.20
CA ALA A 462 16.25 -22.33 -39.62
C ALA A 462 17.34 -21.82 -40.58
N ILE A 463 17.47 -20.49 -40.67
CA ILE A 463 18.60 -19.87 -41.36
C ILE A 463 19.86 -20.21 -40.57
N THR A 464 20.78 -20.92 -41.21
CA THR A 464 22.05 -21.31 -40.62
C THR A 464 23.14 -20.42 -41.23
N PRO A 465 24.01 -19.79 -40.43
CA PRO A 465 25.12 -19.00 -40.96
C PRO A 465 26.07 -19.89 -41.79
N PRO A 466 26.76 -19.32 -42.80
CA PRO A 466 27.71 -20.09 -43.61
C PRO A 466 28.85 -20.62 -42.75
N THR A 467 29.15 -21.92 -42.85
CA THR A 467 30.16 -22.61 -42.02
C THR A 467 31.59 -22.38 -42.46
N ASP A 468 31.81 -21.96 -43.72
CA ASP A 468 33.17 -21.81 -44.27
C ASP A 468 33.70 -20.38 -44.04
N THR A 469 34.54 -20.21 -43.03
CA THR A 469 35.28 -18.97 -42.75
C THR A 469 36.57 -18.85 -43.57
N ARG A 470 36.74 -19.65 -44.64
CA ARG A 470 37.93 -19.67 -45.51
C ARG A 470 38.13 -18.43 -46.41
N LYS A 471 38.07 -17.22 -45.83
CA LYS A 471 38.89 -16.11 -46.33
C LYS A 471 39.79 -15.63 -45.21
N LYS A 472 41.08 -15.95 -45.39
CA LYS A 472 42.22 -15.44 -44.61
C LYS A 472 42.13 -13.92 -44.57
N THR A 473 41.67 -13.37 -43.44
CA THR A 473 42.24 -12.20 -42.74
C THR A 473 41.25 -11.72 -41.66
N PHE A 474 41.73 -11.73 -40.41
CA PHE A 474 41.19 -11.12 -39.18
C PHE A 474 39.96 -11.76 -38.48
N GLY A 475 40.22 -12.36 -37.30
CA GLY A 475 39.29 -12.49 -36.16
C GLY A 475 38.18 -13.55 -36.25
N ASN A 476 38.40 -14.72 -35.61
CA ASN A 476 37.50 -15.88 -35.59
C ASN A 476 36.12 -15.60 -34.97
N CYS A 477 35.04 -15.84 -35.73
CA CYS A 477 33.69 -16.02 -35.16
C CYS A 477 33.52 -17.50 -34.76
N PRO A 478 32.93 -17.83 -33.57
CA PRO A 478 32.69 -19.22 -33.15
C PRO A 478 31.75 -19.95 -34.11
N ALA A 479 31.89 -21.27 -34.22
CA ALA A 479 31.10 -22.12 -35.12
C ALA A 479 29.61 -22.25 -34.69
N ASP A 480 29.33 -21.94 -33.43
CA ASP A 480 28.05 -22.09 -32.74
C ASP A 480 27.44 -20.73 -32.39
N ALA A 481 27.10 -19.96 -33.42
CA ALA A 481 26.59 -18.61 -33.24
C ALA A 481 25.16 -18.45 -33.77
N GLN A 482 24.28 -18.01 -32.87
CA GLN A 482 22.90 -17.67 -33.19
C GLN A 482 22.84 -16.36 -33.99
N VAL A 483 21.81 -16.24 -34.83
CA VAL A 483 21.54 -15.02 -35.62
C VAL A 483 21.20 -13.87 -34.67
N ALA A 484 21.99 -12.79 -34.70
CA ALA A 484 21.74 -11.61 -33.89
C ALA A 484 20.59 -10.79 -34.49
N ALA A 485 19.38 -11.06 -34.02
CA ALA A 485 18.18 -10.21 -33.90
C ALA A 485 17.95 -9.01 -34.87
N ARG A 486 18.39 -9.08 -36.13
CA ARG A 486 17.99 -8.17 -37.21
C ARG A 486 17.85 -8.94 -38.51
N GLU A 487 16.62 -9.35 -38.83
CA GLU A 487 16.26 -9.82 -40.17
C GLU A 487 15.71 -8.64 -40.97
N THR A 488 16.35 -8.31 -42.11
CA THR A 488 15.77 -7.38 -43.09
C THR A 488 15.33 -8.16 -44.32
N PHE A 489 14.07 -7.96 -44.71
CA PHE A 489 13.48 -8.59 -45.90
C PHE A 489 13.62 -7.65 -47.09
N SER A 490 14.32 -8.09 -48.14
CA SER A 490 14.25 -7.42 -49.44
C SER A 490 13.56 -8.35 -50.44
N ARG A 491 12.49 -7.85 -51.09
CA ARG A 491 11.72 -8.57 -52.09
C ARG A 491 12.49 -8.48 -53.41
N GLY A 492 13.13 -9.57 -53.84
CA GLY A 492 13.80 -9.65 -55.13
C GLY A 492 12.81 -9.52 -56.30
N THR A 493 13.28 -8.96 -57.42
CA THR A 493 12.51 -8.58 -58.61
C THR A 493 12.06 -9.75 -59.52
N GLY A 494 11.94 -10.98 -59.00
CA GLY A 494 11.55 -12.15 -59.80
C GLY A 494 10.78 -13.21 -59.03
N ARG A 495 9.76 -13.80 -59.67
CA ARG A 495 8.91 -14.87 -59.11
C ARG A 495 9.78 -15.97 -58.47
N GLY A 496 9.72 -16.08 -57.15
CA GLY A 496 10.30 -17.18 -56.36
C GLY A 496 11.56 -16.87 -55.54
N ARG A 497 12.40 -15.91 -55.97
CA ARG A 497 13.67 -15.64 -55.28
C ARG A 497 13.49 -14.72 -54.07
N THR A 498 13.66 -15.27 -52.87
CA THR A 498 13.70 -14.48 -51.63
C THR A 498 15.14 -14.24 -51.21
N VAL A 499 15.51 -12.98 -50.93
CA VAL A 499 16.82 -12.63 -50.36
C VAL A 499 16.60 -12.11 -48.94
N ARG A 500 17.41 -12.58 -48.00
CA ARG A 500 17.47 -12.10 -46.63
C ARG A 500 18.87 -11.69 -46.29
N THR A 501 19.00 -10.59 -45.56
CA THR A 501 20.28 -10.19 -44.97
C THR A 501 20.14 -10.28 -43.46
N ALA A 502 21.11 -10.92 -42.81
CA ALA A 502 21.14 -11.11 -41.37
C ALA A 502 22.55 -10.81 -40.85
N THR A 503 22.65 -10.52 -39.56
CA THR A 503 23.91 -10.24 -38.88
C THR A 503 24.24 -11.39 -37.94
N HIS A 504 25.46 -11.91 -38.04
CA HIS A 504 26.01 -12.90 -37.13
C HIS A 504 26.24 -12.28 -35.75
N SER A 505 26.24 -13.07 -34.67
CA SER A 505 26.53 -12.59 -33.31
C SER A 505 27.88 -11.89 -33.17
N CYS A 506 28.84 -12.17 -34.06
CA CYS A 506 30.11 -11.45 -34.14
C CYS A 506 30.05 -10.11 -34.90
N GLY A 507 28.85 -9.65 -35.28
CA GLY A 507 28.64 -8.37 -35.97
C GLY A 507 28.79 -8.41 -37.49
N ARG A 508 29.13 -9.55 -38.11
CA ARG A 508 29.29 -9.68 -39.57
C ARG A 508 27.97 -9.93 -40.28
N GLY A 509 27.73 -9.22 -41.38
CA GLY A 509 26.59 -9.47 -42.27
C GLY A 509 26.75 -10.74 -43.11
N PHE A 510 25.65 -11.40 -43.42
CA PHE A 510 25.59 -12.45 -44.43
C PHE A 510 24.25 -12.39 -45.18
N ILE A 511 24.28 -12.85 -46.43
CA ILE A 511 23.14 -12.82 -47.34
C ILE A 511 22.71 -14.26 -47.62
N CYS A 512 21.43 -14.53 -47.35
CA CYS A 512 20.79 -15.80 -47.63
C CYS A 512 19.81 -15.68 -48.79
N ARG A 513 19.88 -16.62 -49.72
CA ARG A 513 18.98 -16.71 -50.87
C ARG A 513 18.24 -18.03 -50.81
N ARG A 514 16.99 -18.04 -51.26
CA ARG A 514 16.25 -19.27 -51.52
C ARG A 514 15.49 -19.15 -52.83
N ALA A 515 15.40 -20.27 -53.55
CA ALA A 515 14.72 -20.36 -54.85
C ALA A 515 13.18 -20.44 -54.72
N ALA A 516 12.68 -21.03 -53.63
CA ALA A 516 11.24 -21.17 -53.34
C ALA A 516 10.99 -21.41 -51.83
N ARG A 517 9.72 -21.36 -51.41
CA ARG A 517 9.30 -21.68 -50.02
C ARG A 517 9.44 -23.19 -49.79
N GLY A 518 10.13 -23.59 -48.71
CA GLY A 518 10.38 -25.00 -48.37
C GLY A 518 11.74 -25.56 -48.83
N ILE A 519 12.48 -24.81 -49.64
CA ILE A 519 13.88 -25.11 -49.98
C ILE A 519 14.79 -24.53 -48.87
N PRO A 520 15.86 -25.24 -48.45
CA PRO A 520 16.87 -24.70 -47.54
C PRO A 520 17.45 -23.37 -48.01
N TRP A 521 17.89 -22.54 -47.07
CA TRP A 521 18.54 -21.27 -47.39
C TRP A 521 19.99 -21.51 -47.81
N ASP A 522 20.40 -20.92 -48.92
CA ASP A 522 21.80 -20.83 -49.34
C ASP A 522 22.38 -19.48 -48.88
N CYS A 523 23.28 -19.52 -47.91
CA CYS A 523 23.82 -18.34 -47.24
C CYS A 523 25.29 -18.16 -47.57
N ASN A 524 25.68 -16.92 -47.84
CA ASN A 524 27.08 -16.53 -48.05
C ASN A 524 27.39 -15.25 -47.26
N TRP A 525 28.61 -15.15 -46.73
CA TRP A 525 29.08 -13.92 -46.07
C TRP A 525 29.02 -12.73 -47.03
N SER A 526 28.52 -11.58 -46.57
CA SER A 526 28.41 -10.35 -47.38
C SER A 526 29.76 -9.69 -47.61
#